data_AF-A0A126P6N2-F1
#
_entry.id   AF-A0A126P6N2-F1
#
_cell.length_a   1.000
_cell.length_b   1.000
_cell.length_c   1.000
_cell.angle_alpha   90.00
_cell.angle_beta   90.00
_cell.angle_gamma   90.00
#
_symmetry.space_group_name_H-M   'P 1'
#
loop_
_entity.id
_entity.type
_entity.pdbx_description
1 polymer ?
#
loop_
_entity_poly.entity_id
_entity_poly.type
_entity_poly.pdbx_seq_one_letter_code
_entity_poly.pdbx_strand_id
1 'polypeptide(L)'
;MPPVNRYYKCSKLSEVKFRYLLRLFALDLTASDTARLTGLSVRAVNDGYLRLRRRLHPRCPVPVELGGALELDESYFGPRRVRGKRGRGAGSKTIVFGLFKRGGQVYTEMVPDCSKKTLQGIIRGKIDPAALVNADGWRGDDGRVDVGFDRHYRVLHSHNEFVQGAAHINGIESFWRFAKSRLHQFAGVPKHPFLLPLKECVFRFNHRYQDLYKVLRKELRQYPLKSSSAS
;
A
#
# COMPACT_ATOMS: atom_id res chain seq x y z
N MET A 1 -8.61 -40.40 -2.77
CA MET A 1 -7.60 -39.31 -2.71
C MET A 1 -8.12 -38.21 -1.79
N PRO A 2 -7.30 -37.63 -0.89
CA PRO A 2 -7.73 -36.48 -0.09
C PRO A 2 -8.12 -35.33 -1.03
N PRO A 3 -9.17 -34.56 -0.69
CA PRO A 3 -9.66 -33.49 -1.55
C PRO A 3 -8.56 -32.46 -1.81
N VAL A 4 -8.28 -32.23 -3.10
CA VAL A 4 -7.25 -31.28 -3.55
C VAL A 4 -7.67 -29.88 -3.15
N ASN A 5 -6.81 -29.19 -2.39
CA ASN A 5 -7.04 -27.79 -2.01
C ASN A 5 -7.02 -26.89 -3.25
N ARG A 6 -8.22 -26.44 -3.65
CA ARG A 6 -8.44 -25.64 -4.88
C ARG A 6 -7.79 -24.26 -4.83
N TYR A 7 -7.54 -23.73 -3.62
CA TYR A 7 -6.98 -22.39 -3.42
C TYR A 7 -5.48 -22.40 -3.14
N TYR A 8 -4.93 -23.53 -2.67
CA TYR A 8 -3.51 -23.71 -2.37
C TYR A 8 -3.03 -25.08 -2.88
N LYS A 9 -2.64 -25.09 -4.15
CA LYS A 9 -2.15 -26.28 -4.86
C LYS A 9 -0.83 -26.77 -4.27
N CYS A 10 -0.67 -28.11 -4.24
CA CYS A 10 0.53 -28.79 -3.77
C CYS A 10 0.88 -28.50 -2.29
N SER A 11 -0.10 -28.07 -1.50
CA SER A 11 0.04 -27.86 -0.06
C SER A 11 -0.43 -29.09 0.71
N LYS A 12 0.23 -29.39 1.83
CA LYS A 12 -0.25 -30.38 2.81
C LYS A 12 -1.46 -29.88 3.61
N LEU A 13 -1.83 -28.60 3.46
CA LEU A 13 -2.94 -27.99 4.18
C LEU A 13 -4.29 -28.33 3.51
N SER A 14 -5.21 -28.93 4.27
CA SER A 14 -6.56 -29.22 3.79
C SER A 14 -7.30 -27.94 3.37
N GLU A 15 -8.24 -28.07 2.42
CA GLU A 15 -9.03 -26.93 1.95
C GLU A 15 -9.78 -26.22 3.09
N VAL A 16 -10.40 -26.99 3.99
CA VAL A 16 -11.15 -26.45 5.14
C VAL A 16 -10.23 -25.60 6.01
N LYS A 17 -9.05 -26.14 6.37
CA LYS A 17 -8.09 -25.44 7.23
C LYS A 17 -7.50 -24.22 6.53
N PHE A 18 -7.24 -24.29 5.22
CA PHE A 18 -6.81 -23.14 4.43
C PHE A 18 -7.89 -22.05 4.33
N ARG A 19 -9.16 -22.42 4.12
CA ARG A 19 -10.27 -21.47 4.10
C ARG A 19 -10.44 -20.75 5.43
N TYR A 20 -10.16 -21.44 6.54
CA TYR A 20 -10.17 -20.81 7.86
C TYR A 20 -8.98 -19.84 8.02
N LEU A 21 -7.76 -20.26 7.67
CA LEU A 21 -6.59 -19.37 7.61
C LEU A 21 -6.86 -18.12 6.74
N LEU A 22 -7.48 -18.30 5.57
CA LEU A 22 -7.82 -17.21 4.66
C LEU A 22 -8.83 -16.23 5.28
N ARG A 23 -9.79 -16.73 6.06
CA ARG A 23 -10.77 -15.90 6.78
C ARG A 23 -10.09 -15.08 7.87
N LEU A 24 -9.19 -15.68 8.64
CA LEU A 24 -8.44 -14.98 9.69
C LEU A 24 -7.46 -13.96 9.09
N PHE A 25 -6.86 -14.27 7.95
CA PHE A 25 -6.12 -13.28 7.17
C PHE A 25 -7.02 -12.12 6.76
N ALA A 26 -8.21 -12.39 6.19
CA ALA A 26 -9.13 -11.33 5.78
C ALA A 26 -9.54 -10.42 6.94
N LEU A 27 -9.76 -10.98 8.13
CA LEU A 27 -10.06 -10.27 9.37
C LEU A 27 -8.85 -9.54 10.01
N ASP A 28 -7.68 -9.61 9.36
CA ASP A 28 -6.46 -8.92 9.77
C ASP A 28 -5.85 -9.40 11.11
N LEU A 29 -6.03 -10.68 11.43
CA LEU A 29 -5.42 -11.27 12.62
C LEU A 29 -3.92 -11.50 12.43
N THR A 30 -3.18 -11.38 13.54
CA THR A 30 -1.75 -11.67 13.57
C THR A 30 -1.47 -13.15 13.27
N ALA A 31 -0.25 -13.44 12.85
CA ALA A 31 0.16 -14.83 12.62
C ALA A 31 0.09 -15.68 13.90
N SER A 32 0.37 -15.07 15.06
CA SER A 32 0.29 -15.72 16.37
C SER A 32 -1.15 -16.05 16.76
N ASP A 33 -2.08 -15.10 16.60
CA ASP A 33 -3.50 -15.36 16.86
C ASP A 33 -4.06 -16.42 15.93
N THR A 34 -3.71 -16.31 14.65
CA THR A 34 -4.16 -17.27 13.62
C THR A 34 -3.59 -18.67 13.86
N ALA A 35 -2.35 -18.79 14.32
CA ALA A 35 -1.76 -20.06 14.71
C ALA A 35 -2.53 -20.70 15.86
N ARG A 36 -2.85 -19.91 16.90
CA ARG A 36 -3.67 -20.35 18.05
C ARG A 36 -5.05 -20.85 17.60
N LEU A 37 -5.74 -20.08 16.77
CA LEU A 37 -7.10 -20.40 16.32
C LEU A 37 -7.16 -21.59 15.35
N THR A 38 -6.15 -21.76 14.50
CA THR A 38 -6.14 -22.83 13.49
C THR A 38 -5.44 -24.11 13.95
N GLY A 39 -4.67 -24.07 15.04
CA GLY A 39 -3.78 -25.16 15.42
C GLY A 39 -2.70 -25.43 14.36
N LEU A 40 -2.24 -24.39 13.68
CA LEU A 40 -1.07 -24.44 12.78
C LEU A 40 0.15 -23.87 13.49
N SER A 41 1.35 -24.25 13.06
CA SER A 41 2.54 -23.57 13.53
C SER A 41 2.55 -22.12 13.02
N VAL A 42 3.08 -21.20 13.83
CA VAL A 42 3.26 -19.79 13.44
C VAL A 42 4.06 -19.67 12.15
N ARG A 43 5.04 -20.56 11.93
CA ARG A 43 5.82 -20.66 10.68
C ARG A 43 4.93 -20.96 9.47
N ALA A 44 4.03 -21.92 9.57
CA ALA A 44 3.11 -22.27 8.49
C ALA A 44 2.12 -21.13 8.18
N VAL A 45 1.63 -20.44 9.22
CA VAL A 45 0.76 -19.26 9.03
C VAL A 45 1.52 -18.13 8.33
N ASN A 46 2.74 -17.83 8.77
CA ASN A 46 3.58 -16.81 8.15
C ASN A 46 3.89 -17.13 6.68
N ASP A 47 4.20 -18.39 6.34
CA ASP A 47 4.37 -18.81 4.94
C ASP A 47 3.08 -18.59 4.13
N GLY A 48 1.93 -19.00 4.67
CA GLY A 48 0.62 -18.76 4.05
C GLY A 48 0.35 -17.28 3.81
N TYR A 49 0.56 -16.43 4.82
CA TYR A 49 0.37 -14.98 4.74
C TYR A 49 1.32 -14.34 3.73
N LEU A 50 2.59 -14.76 3.71
CA LEU A 50 3.57 -14.28 2.74
C LEU A 50 3.13 -14.60 1.30
N ARG A 51 2.64 -15.82 1.05
CA ARG A 51 2.12 -16.22 -0.27
C ARG A 51 0.88 -15.44 -0.66
N LEU A 52 -0.03 -15.20 0.28
CA LEU A 52 -1.19 -14.33 0.06
C LEU A 52 -0.73 -12.93 -0.35
N ARG A 53 0.19 -12.31 0.41
CA ARG A 53 0.72 -10.97 0.07
C ARG A 53 1.36 -10.93 -1.32
N ARG A 54 2.14 -11.94 -1.69
CA ARG A 54 2.71 -12.07 -3.05
C ARG A 54 1.63 -12.14 -4.14
N ARG A 55 0.51 -12.81 -3.86
CA ARG A 55 -0.64 -12.85 -4.78
C ARG A 55 -1.35 -11.50 -4.91
N LEU A 56 -1.47 -10.74 -3.82
CA LEU A 56 -2.14 -9.44 -3.82
C LEU A 56 -1.31 -8.34 -4.46
N HIS A 57 0.02 -8.46 -4.43
CA HIS A 57 0.93 -7.46 -4.96
C HIS A 57 0.61 -7.02 -6.41
N PRO A 58 0.47 -7.92 -7.40
CA PRO A 58 0.13 -7.55 -8.79
C PRO A 58 -1.34 -7.12 -8.98
N ARG A 59 -2.17 -7.10 -7.92
CA ARG A 59 -3.58 -6.68 -7.96
C ARG A 59 -3.83 -5.31 -7.35
N CYS A 60 -2.78 -4.64 -6.91
CA CYS A 60 -2.86 -3.22 -6.60
C CYS A 60 -2.95 -2.46 -7.92
N PRO A 61 -3.83 -1.44 -8.02
CA PRO A 61 -3.97 -0.66 -9.24
C PRO A 61 -2.64 -0.01 -9.62
N VAL A 62 -2.46 0.30 -10.90
CA VAL A 62 -1.31 1.10 -11.39
C VAL A 62 -1.75 2.55 -11.65
N PRO A 63 -0.83 3.53 -11.63
CA PRO A 63 -1.24 4.94 -11.72
C PRO A 63 -1.95 5.30 -13.02
N VAL A 64 -1.66 4.60 -14.12
CA VAL A 64 -2.33 4.82 -15.42
C VAL A 64 -3.83 4.44 -15.37
N GLU A 65 -4.22 3.56 -14.46
CA GLU A 65 -5.62 3.22 -14.21
C GLU A 65 -6.34 4.29 -13.36
N LEU A 66 -5.58 5.20 -12.73
CA LEU A 66 -6.09 6.28 -11.90
C LEU A 66 -6.38 7.53 -12.77
N GLY A 67 -7.49 7.53 -13.52
CA GLY A 67 -7.97 8.74 -14.21
C GLY A 67 -8.63 9.76 -13.26
N GLY A 68 -8.67 11.04 -13.63
CA GLY A 68 -9.34 12.11 -12.87
C GLY A 68 -8.52 12.64 -11.68
N ALA A 69 -9.09 13.58 -10.91
CA ALA A 69 -8.40 14.32 -9.85
C ALA A 69 -7.66 13.42 -8.83
N LEU A 70 -6.35 13.67 -8.67
CA LEU A 70 -5.45 12.91 -7.79
C LEU A 70 -4.91 13.77 -6.65
N GLU A 71 -4.91 13.22 -5.45
CA GLU A 71 -4.12 13.71 -4.30
C GLU A 71 -2.74 13.02 -4.31
N LEU A 72 -1.71 13.79 -3.99
CA LEU A 72 -0.30 13.37 -4.04
C LEU A 72 0.32 13.70 -2.68
N ASP A 73 0.98 12.72 -2.05
CA ASP A 73 1.65 12.94 -0.76
C ASP A 73 2.75 11.90 -0.52
N GLU A 74 3.69 12.19 0.39
CA GLU A 74 4.70 11.24 0.85
C GLU A 74 4.56 10.90 2.34
N SER A 75 4.87 9.66 2.68
CA SER A 75 4.97 9.23 4.07
C SER A 75 6.24 8.43 4.34
N TYR A 76 6.76 8.60 5.55
CA TYR A 76 7.99 7.97 6.02
C TYR A 76 7.65 6.80 6.93
N PHE A 77 8.19 5.61 6.62
CA PHE A 77 7.99 4.38 7.37
C PHE A 77 9.32 3.85 7.88
N GLY A 78 9.39 3.36 9.11
CA GLY A 78 10.64 2.85 9.68
C GLY A 78 10.63 2.87 11.20
N PRO A 79 11.75 2.47 11.83
CA PRO A 79 11.84 2.38 13.28
C PRO A 79 11.46 3.71 13.96
N ARG A 80 10.78 3.58 15.11
CA ARG A 80 10.43 4.71 15.98
C ARG A 80 11.70 5.49 16.28
N ARG A 81 11.61 6.82 16.18
CA ARG A 81 12.71 7.79 16.28
C ARG A 81 13.78 7.34 17.28
N VAL A 82 15.00 7.13 16.79
CA VAL A 82 16.19 7.04 17.65
C VAL A 82 16.52 8.45 18.13
N ARG A 83 16.62 8.65 19.45
CA ARG A 83 16.95 9.95 20.07
C ARG A 83 18.32 10.41 19.52
N GLY A 84 18.44 11.66 19.06
CA GLY A 84 19.72 12.27 18.64
C GLY A 84 19.86 12.65 17.16
N LYS A 85 19.29 11.90 16.19
CA LYS A 85 19.36 12.28 14.76
C LYS A 85 18.09 13.01 14.30
N ARG A 86 18.24 14.21 13.73
CA ARG A 86 17.18 15.05 13.14
C ARG A 86 17.51 15.34 11.66
N GLY A 87 16.50 15.53 10.82
CA GLY A 87 16.65 15.91 9.40
C GLY A 87 16.22 14.84 8.38
N ARG A 88 16.24 15.20 7.09
CA ARG A 88 16.06 14.26 5.96
C ARG A 88 17.29 13.34 5.92
N GLY A 89 17.12 12.02 5.92
CA GLY A 89 18.21 11.03 6.04
C GLY A 89 18.61 10.66 7.48
N ALA A 90 18.01 11.29 8.50
CA ALA A 90 18.17 10.87 9.89
C ALA A 90 17.31 9.64 10.21
N GLY A 91 17.86 8.46 9.92
CA GLY A 91 17.27 7.16 10.22
C GLY A 91 16.92 6.37 8.96
N SER A 92 17.06 5.06 9.04
CA SER A 92 16.74 4.04 8.03
C SER A 92 15.23 3.95 7.75
N LYS A 93 14.60 5.08 7.41
CA LYS A 93 13.20 5.18 7.04
C LYS A 93 13.05 4.99 5.54
N THR A 94 12.11 4.14 5.17
CA THR A 94 11.63 4.01 3.79
C THR A 94 10.67 5.15 3.49
N ILE A 95 10.93 5.87 2.41
CA ILE A 95 10.04 6.91 1.88
C ILE A 95 9.06 6.24 0.93
N VAL A 96 7.78 6.55 1.10
CA VAL A 96 6.70 6.04 0.25
C VAL A 96 5.96 7.22 -0.34
N PHE A 97 5.94 7.31 -1.66
CA PHE A 97 5.09 8.21 -2.42
C PHE A 97 3.72 7.58 -2.62
N GLY A 98 2.66 8.37 -2.44
CA GLY A 98 1.27 7.95 -2.53
C GLY A 98 0.49 8.78 -3.53
N LEU A 99 -0.43 8.10 -4.22
CA LEU A 99 -1.33 8.64 -5.22
C LEU A 99 -2.74 8.21 -4.82
N PHE A 100 -3.66 9.16 -4.66
CA PHE A 100 -5.04 8.86 -4.28
C PHE A 100 -6.01 9.48 -5.26
N LYS A 101 -6.85 8.66 -5.89
CA LYS A 101 -7.90 9.13 -6.80
C LYS A 101 -9.17 9.44 -6.04
N ARG A 102 -9.80 10.60 -6.33
CA ARG A 102 -11.18 10.88 -5.91
C ARG A 102 -12.11 9.75 -6.39
N GLY A 103 -12.70 9.02 -5.46
CA GLY A 103 -13.34 7.71 -5.71
C GLY A 103 -12.74 6.57 -4.88
N GLY A 104 -11.63 6.83 -4.16
CA GLY A 104 -11.20 6.05 -3.02
C GLY A 104 -10.12 5.00 -3.29
N GLN A 105 -9.50 5.01 -4.46
CA GLN A 105 -8.38 4.12 -4.77
C GLN A 105 -7.04 4.79 -4.50
N VAL A 106 -6.14 4.04 -3.87
CA VAL A 106 -4.78 4.47 -3.57
C VAL A 106 -3.76 3.61 -4.31
N TYR A 107 -2.69 4.26 -4.73
CA TYR A 107 -1.45 3.67 -5.21
C TYR A 107 -0.29 4.14 -4.33
N THR A 108 0.72 3.30 -4.20
CA THR A 108 1.96 3.66 -3.49
C THR A 108 3.20 3.13 -4.21
N GLU A 109 4.30 3.84 -4.03
CA GLU A 109 5.61 3.46 -4.52
C GLU A 109 6.69 3.82 -3.51
N MET A 110 7.65 2.92 -3.27
CA MET A 110 8.81 3.23 -2.44
C MET A 110 9.80 4.03 -3.29
N VAL A 111 10.27 5.17 -2.78
CA VAL A 111 11.14 6.09 -3.51
C VAL A 111 12.45 6.31 -2.75
N PRO A 112 13.58 6.55 -3.44
CA PRO A 112 14.85 6.83 -2.79
C PRO A 112 14.86 8.21 -2.11
N ASP A 113 14.12 9.17 -2.67
CA ASP A 113 14.02 10.55 -2.19
C ASP A 113 12.70 11.20 -2.64
N CYS A 114 12.39 12.36 -2.04
CA CYS A 114 11.29 13.24 -2.44
C CYS A 114 11.78 14.35 -3.40
N SER A 115 12.81 14.10 -4.22
CA SER A 115 13.29 15.13 -5.14
C SER A 115 12.27 15.37 -6.25
N LYS A 116 12.19 16.62 -6.73
CA LYS A 116 11.31 17.00 -7.85
C LYS A 116 11.55 16.09 -9.06
N LYS A 117 12.81 15.75 -9.36
CA LYS A 117 13.19 14.86 -10.47
C LYS A 117 12.59 13.45 -10.29
N THR A 118 12.73 12.85 -9.12
CA THR A 118 12.20 11.51 -8.81
C THR A 118 10.67 11.49 -8.91
N LEU A 119 10.00 12.44 -8.26
CA LEU A 119 8.54 12.51 -8.25
C LEU A 119 7.97 12.82 -9.63
N GLN A 120 8.57 13.76 -10.37
CA GLN A 120 8.16 14.05 -11.76
C GLN A 120 8.40 12.88 -12.70
N GLY A 121 9.47 12.09 -12.51
CA GLY A 121 9.69 10.87 -13.28
C GLY A 121 8.58 9.84 -13.09
N ILE A 122 8.11 9.67 -11.85
CA ILE A 122 6.99 8.77 -11.52
C ILE A 122 5.69 9.30 -12.13
N ILE A 123 5.42 10.59 -11.95
CA ILE A 123 4.21 11.24 -12.47
C ILE A 123 4.18 11.15 -14.00
N ARG A 124 5.22 11.60 -14.70
CA ARG A 124 5.28 11.59 -16.18
C ARG A 124 5.32 10.19 -16.77
N GLY A 125 5.95 9.24 -16.08
CA GLY A 125 6.06 7.87 -16.57
C GLY A 125 4.81 7.02 -16.34
N LYS A 126 3.88 7.45 -15.47
CA LYS A 126 2.78 6.58 -15.02
C LYS A 126 1.41 7.24 -14.96
N ILE A 127 1.31 8.57 -14.99
CA ILE A 127 0.05 9.31 -14.88
C ILE A 127 -0.22 9.99 -16.22
N ASP A 128 -1.44 9.84 -16.71
CA ASP A 128 -1.91 10.60 -17.87
C ASP A 128 -1.92 12.11 -17.51
N PRO A 129 -1.22 12.97 -18.27
CA PRO A 129 -1.29 14.42 -18.10
C PRO A 129 -2.71 14.98 -17.99
N ALA A 130 -3.69 14.37 -18.67
CA ALA A 130 -5.10 14.78 -18.63
C ALA A 130 -5.82 14.38 -17.33
N ALA A 131 -5.30 13.42 -16.56
CA ALA A 131 -5.83 13.07 -15.23
C ALA A 131 -5.43 14.10 -14.16
N LEU A 132 -4.50 15.00 -14.46
CA LEU A 132 -3.87 15.88 -13.49
C LEU A 132 -4.67 17.15 -13.11
N VAL A 133 -5.91 17.25 -13.57
CA VAL A 133 -6.62 18.53 -13.77
C VAL A 133 -6.96 19.31 -12.48
N ASN A 134 -6.77 18.76 -11.28
CA ASN A 134 -7.27 19.33 -10.01
C ASN A 134 -6.22 19.48 -8.89
N ALA A 135 -5.03 19.98 -9.20
CA ALA A 135 -4.09 20.47 -8.18
C ALA A 135 -4.28 21.99 -7.97
N ASP A 136 -5.41 22.38 -7.38
CA ASP A 136 -5.74 23.78 -7.13
C ASP A 136 -5.03 24.30 -5.86
N GLY A 137 -4.17 25.31 -6.02
CA GLY A 137 -3.75 26.19 -4.92
C GLY A 137 -2.25 26.54 -4.85
N TRP A 138 -1.79 27.48 -5.70
CA TRP A 138 -0.65 28.37 -5.37
C TRP A 138 -0.68 29.67 -6.18
N ARG A 139 -0.51 30.82 -5.51
CA ARG A 139 -0.08 32.11 -6.11
C ARG A 139 1.45 32.13 -6.10
N GLY A 140 2.08 31.97 -7.26
CA GLY A 140 3.51 32.21 -7.43
C GLY A 140 3.71 33.63 -7.88
N ASP A 141 4.30 34.45 -7.01
CA ASP A 141 4.84 35.75 -7.40
C ASP A 141 6.13 35.53 -8.21
N ASP A 142 6.16 36.21 -9.35
CA ASP A 142 7.29 36.63 -10.18
C ASP A 142 8.53 35.73 -10.29
N GLY A 143 8.63 35.04 -11.42
CA GLY A 143 9.91 34.53 -11.91
C GLY A 143 9.81 33.35 -12.85
N ARG A 144 9.40 33.61 -14.09
CA ARG A 144 9.42 32.72 -15.27
C ARG A 144 10.36 31.51 -15.14
N VAL A 145 9.80 30.30 -15.08
CA VAL A 145 10.40 29.14 -15.76
C VAL A 145 9.29 28.28 -16.35
N ASP A 146 9.23 28.36 -17.66
CA ASP A 146 8.41 27.60 -18.58
C ASP A 146 8.81 26.11 -18.54
N VAL A 147 7.92 25.26 -18.03
CA VAL A 147 8.09 23.79 -18.07
C VAL A 147 6.77 23.12 -18.43
N GLY A 148 6.12 23.56 -19.51
CA GLY A 148 5.20 22.76 -20.35
C GLY A 148 4.13 21.91 -19.64
N PHE A 149 3.75 22.27 -18.42
CA PHE A 149 2.68 21.71 -17.62
C PHE A 149 2.13 22.90 -16.83
N ASP A 150 1.18 23.61 -17.43
CA ASP A 150 0.58 24.84 -16.89
C ASP A 150 -0.27 24.64 -15.62
N ARG A 151 -0.08 23.56 -14.85
CA ARG A 151 -0.78 23.34 -13.57
C ARG A 151 0.12 22.77 -12.48
N HIS A 152 0.08 23.48 -11.37
CA HIS A 152 0.94 23.41 -10.19
C HIS A 152 0.86 22.06 -9.47
N TYR A 153 2.01 21.47 -9.11
CA TYR A 153 2.05 20.32 -8.20
C TYR A 153 2.54 20.80 -6.83
N ARG A 154 1.69 20.75 -5.81
CA ARG A 154 2.09 21.09 -4.43
C ARG A 154 2.38 19.80 -3.66
N VAL A 155 3.66 19.49 -3.50
CA VAL A 155 4.13 18.49 -2.53
C VAL A 155 4.24 19.19 -1.18
N LEU A 156 3.22 19.08 -0.33
CA LEU A 156 3.14 19.78 0.95
C LEU A 156 4.23 19.29 1.91
N HIS A 157 5.33 20.04 1.99
CA HIS A 157 6.35 19.87 3.00
C HIS A 157 6.04 20.79 4.19
N SER A 158 5.64 20.20 5.31
CA SER A 158 5.96 20.63 6.68
C SER A 158 5.97 22.14 6.97
N HIS A 159 4.95 22.89 6.53
CA HIS A 159 4.65 24.22 7.08
C HIS A 159 3.16 24.36 7.32
N ASN A 160 2.87 24.80 8.53
CA ASN A 160 1.61 24.76 9.23
C ASN A 160 0.64 25.83 8.71
N GLU A 161 0.26 25.78 7.43
CA GLU A 161 -0.63 26.78 6.83
C GLU A 161 -1.84 26.13 6.16
N PHE A 162 -2.99 26.38 6.78
CA PHE A 162 -4.32 26.10 6.27
C PHE A 162 -4.53 26.89 4.98
N VAL A 163 -4.71 26.20 3.86
CA VAL A 163 -5.11 26.83 2.60
C VAL A 163 -6.63 26.96 2.60
N GLN A 164 -7.12 28.18 2.54
CA GLN A 164 -8.54 28.50 2.38
C GLN A 164 -9.02 28.06 0.99
N GLY A 165 -10.07 27.21 0.96
CA GLY A 165 -10.84 26.87 -0.23
C GLY A 165 -10.78 25.40 -0.64
N ALA A 166 -11.61 24.55 -0.02
CA ALA A 166 -12.13 23.27 -0.52
C ALA A 166 -11.19 22.20 -1.16
N ALA A 167 -9.88 22.24 -0.94
CA ALA A 167 -8.94 21.18 -1.36
C ALA A 167 -8.56 20.26 -0.19
N HIS A 168 -9.50 19.43 0.25
CA HIS A 168 -9.27 18.46 1.34
C HIS A 168 -8.42 17.26 0.86
N ILE A 169 -7.16 17.15 1.32
CA ILE A 169 -6.28 15.96 1.19
C ILE A 169 -6.68 14.78 2.12
N ASN A 170 -7.96 14.74 2.53
CA ASN A 170 -8.45 13.81 3.54
C ASN A 170 -8.30 12.34 3.07
N GLY A 171 -8.23 12.10 1.76
CA GLY A 171 -8.15 10.77 1.17
C GLY A 171 -6.80 10.10 1.45
N ILE A 172 -5.72 10.67 0.94
CA ILE A 172 -4.37 10.09 1.09
C ILE A 172 -3.91 10.06 2.55
N GLU A 173 -4.24 11.08 3.34
CA GLU A 173 -3.93 11.10 4.78
C GLU A 173 -4.64 9.97 5.54
N SER A 174 -5.90 9.69 5.19
CA SER A 174 -6.65 8.58 5.80
C SER A 174 -5.97 7.24 5.52
N PHE A 175 -5.42 7.06 4.31
CA PHE A 175 -4.65 5.88 3.97
C PHE A 175 -3.36 5.79 4.79
N TRP A 176 -2.62 6.88 4.97
CA TRP A 176 -1.40 6.86 5.79
C TRP A 176 -1.68 6.51 7.24
N ARG A 177 -2.76 7.05 7.82
CA ARG A 177 -3.20 6.71 9.17
C ARG A 177 -3.54 5.23 9.29
N PHE A 178 -4.32 4.71 8.34
CA PHE A 178 -4.65 3.29 8.25
C PHE A 178 -3.40 2.40 8.16
N ALA A 179 -2.50 2.69 7.22
CA ALA A 179 -1.30 1.90 6.99
C ALA A 179 -0.37 1.88 8.21
N LYS A 180 -0.15 3.04 8.85
CA LYS A 180 0.69 3.15 10.06
C LYS A 180 0.08 2.40 11.24
N SER A 181 -1.23 2.58 11.49
CA SER A 181 -1.95 1.89 12.57
C SER A 181 -1.88 0.38 12.40
N ARG A 182 -2.20 -0.11 11.20
CA ARG A 182 -2.12 -1.54 10.88
C ARG A 182 -0.71 -2.08 11.06
N LEU A 183 0.31 -1.45 10.49
CA LEU A 183 1.69 -1.93 10.61
C LEU A 183 2.17 -1.96 12.07
N HIS A 184 1.71 -1.02 12.92
CA HIS A 184 1.99 -1.04 14.35
C HIS A 184 1.44 -2.28 15.05
N GLN A 185 0.25 -2.77 14.66
CA GLN A 185 -0.34 -4.01 15.18
C GLN A 185 0.56 -5.24 14.94
N PHE A 186 1.34 -5.25 13.85
CA PHE A 186 2.25 -6.36 13.49
C PHE A 186 3.70 -6.13 13.98
N ALA A 187 3.87 -5.49 15.15
CA ALA A 187 5.16 -5.12 15.74
C ALA A 187 5.97 -4.08 14.94
N GLY A 188 5.29 -3.25 14.14
CA GLY A 188 5.87 -2.12 13.43
C GLY A 188 6.30 -2.44 12.00
N VAL A 189 7.10 -1.53 11.43
CA VAL A 189 7.58 -1.63 10.05
C VAL A 189 8.78 -2.59 10.02
N PRO A 190 8.68 -3.78 9.39
CA PRO A 190 9.84 -4.66 9.22
C PRO A 190 10.89 -3.95 8.34
N LYS A 191 12.17 -3.98 8.75
CA LYS A 191 13.27 -3.39 7.95
C LYS A 191 13.28 -3.97 6.53
N HIS A 192 13.08 -5.28 6.39
CA HIS A 192 12.82 -5.97 5.12
C HIS A 192 12.05 -7.29 5.38
N PRO A 193 11.18 -7.74 4.46
CA PRO A 193 10.69 -7.04 3.27
C PRO A 193 9.45 -6.17 3.57
N PHE A 194 9.58 -4.84 3.48
CA PHE A 194 8.50 -3.87 3.73
C PHE A 194 7.47 -3.74 2.58
N LEU A 195 7.90 -4.01 1.34
CA LEU A 195 7.06 -3.88 0.14
C LEU A 195 5.75 -4.68 0.23
N LEU A 196 5.82 -5.94 0.63
CA LEU A 196 4.65 -6.83 0.64
C LEU A 196 3.61 -6.40 1.70
N PRO A 197 3.99 -6.09 2.96
CA PRO A 197 3.07 -5.46 3.92
C PRO A 197 2.45 -4.15 3.42
N LEU A 198 3.24 -3.27 2.80
CA LEU A 198 2.71 -2.01 2.24
C LEU A 198 1.65 -2.27 1.15
N LYS A 199 1.93 -3.21 0.24
CA LYS A 199 1.01 -3.56 -0.84
C LYS A 199 -0.24 -4.29 -0.34
N GLU A 200 -0.12 -5.05 0.75
CA GLU A 200 -1.29 -5.55 1.45
C GLU A 200 -2.16 -4.41 2.02
N CYS A 201 -1.56 -3.37 2.61
CA CYS A 201 -2.30 -2.19 3.07
C CYS A 201 -3.03 -1.51 1.91
N VAL A 202 -2.36 -1.31 0.76
CA VAL A 202 -3.00 -0.75 -0.45
C VAL A 202 -4.20 -1.60 -0.87
N PHE A 203 -4.02 -2.92 -0.98
CA PHE A 203 -5.07 -3.83 -1.40
C PHE A 203 -6.28 -3.77 -0.45
N ARG A 204 -6.05 -3.85 0.86
CA ARG A 204 -7.11 -3.77 1.89
C ARG A 204 -7.84 -2.44 1.82
N PHE A 205 -7.10 -1.34 1.72
CA PHE A 205 -7.69 -0.01 1.67
C PHE A 205 -8.57 0.15 0.42
N ASN A 206 -8.11 -0.32 -0.74
CA ASN A 206 -8.89 -0.27 -1.98
C ASN A 206 -10.13 -1.16 -1.98
N HIS A 207 -10.20 -2.15 -1.08
CA HIS A 207 -11.34 -3.06 -0.91
C HIS A 207 -12.07 -2.84 0.42
N ARG A 208 -11.88 -1.70 1.10
CA ARG A 208 -12.37 -1.45 2.47
C ARG A 208 -13.89 -1.50 2.64
N TYR A 209 -14.64 -1.32 1.56
CA TYR A 209 -16.11 -1.42 1.55
C TYR A 209 -16.62 -2.77 1.00
N GLN A 210 -15.72 -3.74 0.82
CA GLN A 210 -16.04 -5.07 0.31
C GLN A 210 -15.77 -6.13 1.37
N ASP A 211 -16.43 -7.29 1.22
CA ASP A 211 -16.08 -8.48 2.00
C ASP A 211 -14.76 -9.05 1.48
N LEU A 212 -13.66 -8.72 2.18
CA LEU A 212 -12.31 -9.10 1.78
C LEU A 212 -12.15 -10.62 1.67
N TYR A 213 -12.84 -11.41 2.51
CA TYR A 213 -12.78 -12.86 2.40
C TYR A 213 -13.38 -13.35 1.08
N LYS A 214 -14.52 -12.80 0.66
CA LYS A 214 -15.12 -13.11 -0.65
C LYS A 214 -14.22 -12.68 -1.81
N VAL A 215 -13.64 -11.48 -1.75
CA VAL A 215 -12.68 -10.98 -2.75
C VAL A 215 -11.50 -11.93 -2.89
N LEU A 216 -10.85 -12.26 -1.78
CA LEU A 216 -9.72 -13.19 -1.74
C LEU A 216 -10.08 -14.58 -2.24
N ARG A 217 -11.26 -15.09 -1.88
CA ARG A 217 -11.74 -16.40 -2.34
C ARG A 217 -11.96 -16.42 -3.85
N LYS A 218 -12.55 -15.36 -4.43
CA LYS A 218 -12.72 -15.22 -5.89
C LYS A 218 -11.36 -15.21 -6.58
N GLU A 219 -10.44 -14.39 -6.07
CA GLU A 219 -9.07 -14.29 -6.57
C GLU A 219 -8.34 -15.63 -6.57
N LEU A 220 -8.41 -16.37 -5.45
CA LEU A 220 -7.72 -17.64 -5.29
C LEU A 220 -8.33 -18.81 -6.05
N ARG A 221 -9.59 -18.69 -6.52
CA ARG A 221 -10.17 -19.68 -7.45
C ARG A 221 -9.57 -19.55 -8.84
N GLN A 222 -9.43 -18.31 -9.32
CA GLN A 222 -8.88 -18.05 -10.65
C GLN A 222 -7.37 -18.25 -10.66
N TYR A 223 -6.70 -17.81 -9.60
CA TYR A 223 -5.27 -17.93 -9.44
C TYR A 223 -5.01 -18.63 -8.09
N PRO A 224 -4.83 -19.95 -8.03
CA PRO A 224 -4.50 -20.64 -6.78
C PRO A 224 -3.07 -20.31 -6.30
N LEU A 225 -2.82 -20.34 -4.98
CA LEU A 225 -1.45 -20.37 -4.45
C LEU A 225 -0.78 -21.68 -4.88
N LYS A 226 0.54 -21.65 -5.07
CA LYS A 226 1.36 -22.84 -5.31
C LYS A 226 2.35 -22.98 -4.15
N SER A 227 2.59 -24.20 -3.69
CA SER A 227 3.75 -24.46 -2.84
C SER A 227 5.01 -24.25 -3.69
N SER A 228 6.08 -23.79 -3.07
CA SER A 228 7.37 -23.75 -3.75
C SER A 228 7.79 -25.20 -3.91
N SER A 229 7.69 -25.76 -5.11
CA SER A 229 8.51 -26.92 -5.44
C SER A 229 9.95 -26.45 -5.33
N ALA A 230 10.78 -27.25 -4.66
CA ALA A 230 12.22 -27.08 -4.63
C ALA A 230 12.73 -26.71 -6.03
N SER A 231 13.42 -25.58 -6.10
CA SER A 231 14.41 -25.27 -7.13
C SER A 231 15.75 -25.38 -6.46
#